data_AF-A0A495JNM0-F1
#
_entry.id   AF-A0A495JNM0-F1
#
_cell.length_a   1.000
_cell.length_b   1.000
_cell.length_c   1.000
_cell.angle_alpha   90.00
_cell.angle_beta   90.00
_cell.angle_gamma   90.00
#
_symmetry.space_group_name_H-M   'P 1'
#
loop_
_entity.id
_entity.type
_entity.pdbx_description
1 polymer ?
#
loop_
_entity_poly.entity_id
_entity_poly.type
_entity_poly.pdbx_seq_one_letter_code
_entity_poly.pdbx_strand_id
1 'polypeptide(L)'
;MDEDDLSVPHRPDTGWLCADCARPWPCPIFRGRLRILYHRESDKLVTFMEHFRERAAEELTDLSPAEIEARFLGWISDPPPRRRLRSI
;
A
#
# COMPACT_ATOMS: atom_id res chain seq x y z
N MET A 1 28.63 16.46 -4.22
CA MET A 1 27.53 15.85 -5.00
C MET A 1 27.00 14.77 -4.10
N ASP A 2 26.16 15.21 -3.18
CA ASP A 2 25.68 14.41 -2.07
C ASP A 2 24.30 13.93 -2.50
N GLU A 3 24.30 13.01 -3.48
CA GLU A 3 23.10 12.40 -4.08
C GLU A 3 22.78 11.02 -3.48
N ASP A 4 23.38 10.71 -2.32
CA ASP A 4 23.30 9.40 -1.65
C ASP A 4 22.69 9.52 -0.23
N ASP A 5 21.75 10.46 -0.03
CA ASP A 5 21.01 10.62 1.25
C ASP A 5 19.48 10.63 1.06
N LEU A 6 18.99 10.15 -0.08
CA LEU A 6 17.54 10.15 -0.40
C LEU A 6 17.00 8.75 -0.69
N SER A 7 17.62 7.72 -0.13
CA SER A 7 17.08 6.36 -0.19
C SER A 7 15.93 6.25 0.80
N VAL A 8 14.74 6.70 0.40
CA VAL A 8 13.50 6.40 1.11
C VAL A 8 13.35 4.87 1.13
N PRO A 9 13.46 4.22 2.31
CA PRO A 9 13.52 2.77 2.37
C PRO A 9 12.20 2.17 1.89
N HIS A 10 12.29 1.09 1.12
CA HIS A 10 11.13 0.43 0.52
C HIS A 10 10.31 1.28 -0.48
N ARG A 11 10.96 2.16 -1.24
CA ARG A 11 10.35 2.85 -2.40
C ARG A 11 9.85 1.87 -3.49
N PRO A 12 8.82 2.25 -4.27
CA PRO A 12 8.49 1.54 -5.49
C PRO A 12 9.60 1.75 -6.53
N ASP A 13 9.92 0.69 -7.27
CA ASP A 13 10.87 0.59 -8.36
C ASP A 13 10.14 0.09 -9.63
N THR A 14 10.89 -0.33 -10.64
CA THR A 14 10.40 -0.84 -11.92
C THR A 14 9.38 -1.95 -11.72
N GLY A 15 8.22 -1.84 -12.38
CA GLY A 15 7.14 -2.82 -12.27
C GLY A 15 6.44 -2.83 -10.91
N TRP A 16 6.51 -1.72 -10.15
CA TRP A 16 5.91 -1.61 -8.81
C TRP A 16 6.45 -2.64 -7.83
N LEU A 17 7.72 -2.97 -7.94
CA LEU A 17 8.45 -3.80 -6.98
C LEU A 17 9.13 -2.90 -5.95
N CYS A 18 9.31 -3.39 -4.74
CA CYS A 18 10.03 -2.68 -3.70
C CYS A 18 11.54 -2.81 -3.95
N ALA A 19 12.26 -1.67 -4.05
CA ALA A 19 13.70 -1.66 -4.31
C ALA A 19 14.51 -2.48 -3.28
N ASP A 20 14.14 -2.40 -2.00
CA ASP A 20 14.80 -3.15 -0.91
C ASP A 20 14.39 -4.62 -0.82
N CYS A 21 13.10 -4.91 -1.01
CA CYS A 21 12.55 -6.24 -0.72
C CYS A 21 12.44 -7.15 -1.94
N ALA A 22 12.57 -6.59 -3.16
CA ALA A 22 12.25 -7.26 -4.42
C ALA A 22 10.84 -7.92 -4.42
N ARG A 23 9.90 -7.33 -3.67
CA ARG A 23 8.52 -7.81 -3.49
C ARG A 23 7.52 -6.83 -4.09
N PRO A 24 6.30 -7.27 -4.45
CA PRO A 24 5.25 -6.37 -4.90
C PRO A 24 5.03 -5.23 -3.90
N TRP A 25 5.27 -4.00 -4.35
CA TRP A 25 4.99 -2.79 -3.59
C TRP A 25 3.47 -2.59 -3.49
N PRO A 26 2.92 -2.18 -2.32
CA PRO A 26 3.63 -1.92 -1.06
C PRO A 26 4.10 -3.24 -0.42
N CYS A 27 5.38 -3.30 -0.01
CA CYS A 27 5.94 -4.51 0.59
C CYS A 27 5.43 -4.70 2.04
N PRO A 28 5.41 -5.92 2.60
CA PRO A 28 4.87 -6.16 3.94
C PRO A 28 5.56 -5.35 5.05
N ILE A 29 6.85 -5.07 4.90
CA ILE A 29 7.60 -4.23 5.86
C ILE A 29 7.08 -2.79 5.82
N PHE A 30 6.93 -2.22 4.62
CA PHE A 30 6.40 -0.86 4.43
C PHE A 30 4.95 -0.74 4.92
N ARG A 31 4.10 -1.74 4.63
CA ARG A 31 2.73 -1.83 5.15
C ARG A 31 2.70 -1.80 6.68
N GLY A 32 3.57 -2.60 7.32
CA GLY A 32 3.69 -2.63 8.78
C GLY A 32 4.10 -1.27 9.36
N ARG A 33 5.11 -0.62 8.77
CA ARG A 33 5.55 0.71 9.19
C ARG A 33 4.43 1.74 9.07
N LEU A 34 3.73 1.77 7.94
CA LEU A 34 2.62 2.69 7.73
C LEU A 34 1.45 2.43 8.69
N ARG A 35 1.15 1.17 8.99
CA ARG A 35 0.11 0.82 9.95
C ARG A 35 0.44 1.27 11.37
N ILE A 36 1.73 1.32 11.74
CA ILE A 36 2.19 1.89 13.02
C ILE A 36 2.12 3.42 12.96
N LEU A 37 2.65 4.04 11.90
CA LEU A 37 2.69 5.50 11.73
C LEU A 37 1.27 6.09 11.71
N TYR A 38 0.36 5.49 10.97
CA TYR A 38 -1.02 5.92 10.78
C TYR A 38 -2.02 5.13 11.65
N HIS A 39 -1.58 4.52 12.75
CA HIS A 39 -2.44 3.67 13.60
C HIS A 39 -3.72 4.37 14.11
N ARG A 40 -3.72 5.70 14.20
CA ARG A 40 -4.88 6.53 14.59
C ARG A 40 -5.54 7.25 13.41
N GLU A 41 -4.95 7.19 12.23
CA GLU A 41 -5.29 8.02 11.08
C GLU A 41 -5.37 7.18 9.81
N SER A 42 -6.14 6.09 9.86
CA SER A 42 -6.32 5.16 8.74
C SER A 42 -6.87 5.85 7.49
N ASP A 43 -7.70 6.88 7.65
CA ASP A 43 -8.23 7.69 6.55
C ASP A 43 -7.09 8.39 5.77
N LYS A 44 -6.15 9.02 6.48
CA LYS A 44 -4.96 9.63 5.86
C LYS A 44 -4.08 8.58 5.17
N LEU A 45 -3.99 7.38 5.72
CA LEU A 45 -3.26 6.28 5.09
C LEU A 45 -3.91 5.83 3.78
N VAL A 46 -5.25 5.76 3.74
CA VAL A 46 -6.00 5.47 2.51
C VAL A 46 -5.73 6.55 1.47
N THR A 47 -5.90 7.84 1.80
CA THR A 47 -5.63 8.95 0.88
C THR A 47 -4.18 8.93 0.37
N PHE A 48 -3.22 8.64 1.25
CA PHE A 48 -1.81 8.53 0.87
C PHE A 48 -1.59 7.38 -0.14
N MET A 49 -2.22 6.22 0.08
CA MET A 49 -2.08 5.07 -0.81
C MET A 49 -2.87 5.19 -2.11
N GLU A 50 -4.00 5.91 -2.11
CA GLU A 50 -4.79 6.19 -3.32
C GLU A 50 -3.93 6.86 -4.40
N HIS A 51 -3.11 7.84 -4.04
CA HIS A 51 -2.20 8.48 -5.00
C HIS A 51 -1.26 7.48 -5.70
N PHE A 52 -0.76 6.47 -4.97
CA PHE A 52 0.07 5.43 -5.57
C PHE A 52 -0.74 4.40 -6.34
N ARG A 53 -1.96 4.09 -5.91
CA ARG A 53 -2.89 3.20 -6.61
C ARG A 53 -3.24 3.75 -7.99
N GLU A 54 -3.57 5.03 -8.09
CA GLU A 54 -3.92 5.69 -9.36
C GLU A 54 -2.76 5.57 -10.35
N ARG A 55 -1.56 5.97 -9.93
CA ARG A 55 -0.34 5.82 -10.74
C ARG A 55 -0.06 4.36 -11.12
N ALA A 56 -0.32 3.42 -10.20
CA ALA A 56 -0.14 2.00 -10.48
C ALA A 56 -1.15 1.46 -11.46
N ALA A 57 -2.38 1.97 -11.46
CA ALA A 57 -3.40 1.61 -12.43
C ALA A 57 -3.07 2.13 -13.84
N GLU A 58 -2.41 3.28 -13.93
CA GLU A 58 -1.94 3.81 -15.21
C GLU A 58 -0.78 2.98 -15.80
N GLU A 59 0.16 2.55 -14.96
CA GLU A 59 1.35 1.81 -15.40
C GLU A 59 1.11 0.29 -15.54
N LEU A 60 0.35 -0.31 -14.60
CA LEU A 60 0.03 -1.75 -14.56
C LEU A 60 -1.29 -2.03 -15.27
N THR A 61 -1.33 -1.78 -16.58
CA THR A 61 -2.50 -2.06 -17.41
C THR A 61 -2.83 -3.56 -17.55
N ASP A 62 -1.88 -4.43 -17.20
CA ASP A 62 -2.06 -5.89 -17.18
C ASP A 62 -2.91 -6.38 -16.00
N LEU A 63 -2.99 -5.60 -14.91
CA LEU A 63 -3.76 -5.95 -13.72
C LEU A 63 -5.18 -5.37 -13.77
N SER A 64 -6.13 -6.12 -13.23
CA SER A 64 -7.49 -5.61 -13.07
C SER A 64 -7.53 -4.49 -12.02
N PRO A 65 -8.43 -3.50 -12.16
CA PRO A 65 -8.58 -2.43 -11.17
C PRO A 65 -8.89 -2.97 -9.77
N ALA A 66 -9.61 -4.09 -9.67
CA ALA A 66 -9.88 -4.77 -8.41
C ALA A 66 -8.61 -5.36 -7.76
N GLU A 67 -7.66 -5.87 -8.56
CA GLU A 67 -6.40 -6.42 -8.05
C GLU A 67 -5.49 -5.31 -7.53
N ILE A 68 -5.43 -4.19 -8.25
CA ILE A 68 -4.70 -2.99 -7.83
C ILE A 68 -5.32 -2.45 -6.54
N GLU A 69 -6.64 -2.32 -6.46
CA GLU A 69 -7.30 -1.85 -5.24
C GLU A 69 -7.05 -2.78 -4.03
N ALA A 70 -7.19 -4.09 -4.20
CA ALA A 70 -6.91 -5.06 -3.13
C ALA A 70 -5.43 -5.01 -2.69
N ARG A 71 -4.50 -4.77 -3.62
CA ARG A 71 -3.06 -4.70 -3.33
C ARG A 71 -2.67 -3.46 -2.53
N PHE A 72 -3.24 -2.30 -2.87
CA PHE A 72 -2.87 -1.01 -2.26
C PHE A 72 -3.72 -0.68 -1.04
N LEU A 73 -5.04 -0.92 -1.09
CA LEU A 73 -5.98 -0.60 -0.02
C LEU A 73 -6.46 -1.81 0.79
N GLY A 74 -6.45 -3.01 0.22
CA GLY A 74 -7.06 -4.19 0.85
C GLY A 74 -6.49 -4.57 2.23
N TRP A 75 -5.22 -4.23 2.51
CA TRP A 75 -4.58 -4.47 3.81
C TRP A 75 -4.80 -3.34 4.84
N ILE A 76 -5.22 -2.16 4.38
CA ILE A 76 -5.60 -1.00 5.22
C ILE A 76 -7.06 -1.15 5.62
N SER A 77 -7.87 -1.49 4.63
CA SER A 77 -9.31 -1.63 4.73
C SER A 77 -9.78 -2.98 5.24
N ASP A 78 -8.86 -3.93 5.56
CA ASP A 78 -9.19 -5.16 6.29
C ASP A 78 -9.92 -4.75 7.58
N PRO A 79 -11.26 -4.75 7.57
CA PRO A 79 -11.97 -4.41 8.78
C PRO A 79 -11.72 -5.61 9.69
N PRO A 80 -11.48 -5.44 11.00
CA PRO A 80 -11.56 -6.58 11.91
C PRO A 80 -12.85 -7.32 11.57
N PRO A 81 -12.83 -8.66 11.39
CA PRO A 81 -13.91 -9.39 10.77
C PRO A 81 -15.20 -8.90 11.40
N ARG A 82 -16.04 -8.20 10.61
CA ARG A 82 -17.24 -7.57 11.14
C ARG A 82 -18.00 -8.68 11.82
N ARG A 83 -17.93 -8.71 13.16
CA ARG A 83 -18.57 -9.73 13.99
C ARG A 83 -20.01 -9.67 13.55
N ARG A 84 -20.44 -10.67 12.76
CA ARG A 84 -21.79 -10.74 12.23
C ARG A 84 -22.68 -10.66 13.47
N LEU A 85 -23.26 -9.50 13.73
CA LEU A 85 -24.22 -9.34 14.80
C LEU A 85 -25.40 -10.16 14.33
N ARG A 86 -25.47 -11.38 14.85
CA ARG A 86 -26.50 -12.35 14.55
C ARG A 86 -27.77 -11.80 15.17
N SER A 87 -28.58 -11.12 14.35
CA SER A 87 -29.92 -10.69 14.75
C SER A 87 -30.70 -11.92 15.23
N ILE A 88 -31.23 -11.82 16.44
CA ILE A 88 -32.11 -12.81 17.06
C ILE A 88 -33.55 -12.32 16.99
#